data_AF-A0A7M1PWI3-F1
#
_entry.id   AF-A0A7M1PWI3-F1
#
_cell.length_a   1.000
_cell.length_b   1.000
_cell.length_c   1.000
_cell.angle_alpha   90.00
_cell.angle_beta   90.00
_cell.angle_gamma   90.00
#
_symmetry.space_group_name_H-M   'P 1'
#
loop_
_entity.id
_entity.type
_entity.pdbx_description
1 polymer ?
#
loop_
_entity_poly.entity_id
_entity_poly.type
_entity_poly.pdbx_seq_one_letter_code
_entity_poly.pdbx_strand_id
1 'polypeptide(L)'
;MKKLLLLLIGLIPLPLGYYMNHLIMTVYFDKALPYGLIGIIYLLVWFGLGYLTYYFTNSDKEAMIIVHFFGFIDIVLILFQVVVMKHYWSNIIGISTQFFFLPLLNIAGKLTFFGHRFYWVYIVAFALLCAAFYLGRLARKKQTNSIQF
;
A
#
# COMPACT_ATOMS: atom_id res chain seq x y z
N MET A 1 -13.01 -0.13 -19.36
CA MET A 1 -12.15 1.02 -18.93
C MET A 1 -12.02 1.15 -17.42
N LYS A 2 -13.10 1.18 -16.63
CA LYS A 2 -13.03 1.35 -15.15
C LYS A 2 -12.13 0.35 -14.41
N LYS A 3 -12.14 -0.93 -14.82
CA LYS A 3 -11.25 -1.97 -14.28
C LYS A 3 -9.77 -1.72 -14.57
N LEU A 4 -9.44 -1.23 -15.78
CA LEU A 4 -8.08 -0.82 -16.12
C LEU A 4 -7.64 0.37 -15.28
N LEU A 5 -8.52 1.36 -15.06
CA LEU A 5 -8.22 2.48 -14.16
C LEU A 5 -7.95 2.00 -12.73
N LEU A 6 -8.73 1.01 -12.25
CA LEU A 6 -8.48 0.41 -10.94
C LEU A 6 -7.13 -0.31 -10.84
N LEU A 7 -6.72 -0.99 -11.91
CA LEU A 7 -5.40 -1.62 -12.02
C LEU A 7 -4.28 -0.56 -11.97
N LEU A 8 -4.45 0.56 -12.70
CA LEU A 8 -3.49 1.67 -12.71
C LEU A 8 -3.41 2.40 -11.36
N ILE A 9 -4.54 2.55 -10.66
CA ILE A 9 -4.56 3.06 -9.28
C ILE A 9 -3.67 2.18 -8.39
N GLY A 10 -3.70 0.87 -8.60
CA GLY A 10 -2.83 -0.09 -7.90
C GLY A 10 -1.32 0.12 -8.10
N LEU A 11 -0.90 0.87 -9.13
CA LEU A 11 0.51 1.21 -9.35
C LEU A 11 0.95 2.45 -8.58
N ILE A 12 0.04 3.32 -8.13
CA ILE A 12 0.34 4.58 -7.43
C ILE A 12 1.33 4.44 -6.25
N PRO A 13 1.28 3.37 -5.42
CA PRO A 13 2.23 3.22 -4.31
C PRO A 13 3.69 3.29 -4.72
N LEU A 14 4.03 2.74 -5.90
CA LEU A 14 5.42 2.67 -6.37
C LEU A 14 6.04 4.05 -6.67
N PRO A 15 5.50 4.88 -7.58
CA PRO A 15 6.06 6.22 -7.84
C PRO A 15 5.96 7.13 -6.61
N LEU A 16 4.93 6.97 -5.77
CA LEU A 16 4.80 7.76 -4.54
C LEU A 16 5.91 7.40 -3.54
N GLY A 17 6.19 6.11 -3.36
CA GLY A 17 7.30 5.63 -2.56
C GLY A 17 8.66 6.09 -3.09
N TYR A 18 8.87 6.01 -4.42
CA TYR A 18 10.09 6.51 -5.05
C TYR A 18 10.28 8.02 -4.80
N TYR A 19 9.22 8.81 -4.97
CA TYR A 19 9.27 10.25 -4.72
C TYR A 19 9.52 10.57 -3.24
N MET A 20 8.87 9.85 -2.33
CA MET A 20 9.12 9.95 -0.90
C MET A 20 10.59 9.64 -0.57
N ASN A 21 11.14 8.55 -1.11
CA ASN A 21 12.55 8.22 -0.95
C ASN A 21 13.47 9.33 -1.49
N HIS A 22 13.17 9.85 -2.68
CA HIS A 22 13.94 10.95 -3.26
C HIS A 22 13.94 12.18 -2.35
N LEU A 23 12.79 12.59 -1.82
CA LEU A 23 12.68 13.73 -0.91
C LEU A 23 13.43 13.50 0.41
N ILE A 24 13.36 12.28 0.97
CA ILE A 24 14.13 11.90 2.16
C ILE A 24 15.63 12.06 1.89
N MET A 25 16.10 11.62 0.72
CA MET A 25 17.54 11.60 0.41
C MET A 25 18.09 12.95 -0.07
N THR A 26 17.24 13.92 -0.44
CA THR A 26 17.69 15.22 -1.00
C THR A 26 17.25 16.41 -0.15
N VAL A 27 15.95 16.63 0.00
CA VAL A 27 15.38 17.84 0.61
C VAL A 27 15.29 17.74 2.14
N TYR A 28 15.12 16.52 2.65
CA TYR A 28 14.83 16.25 4.06
C TYR A 28 15.84 15.32 4.72
N PHE A 29 17.05 15.20 4.17
CA PHE A 29 18.07 14.25 4.63
C PHE A 29 18.50 14.45 6.08
N ASP A 30 18.39 15.68 6.58
CA ASP A 30 18.73 16.10 7.92
C ASP A 30 17.50 16.35 8.81
N LYS A 31 16.29 16.06 8.33
CA LYS A 31 15.04 16.37 9.04
C LYS A 31 14.35 15.12 9.58
N ALA A 32 13.85 15.23 10.81
CA ALA A 32 12.93 14.24 11.36
C ALA A 32 11.54 14.41 10.72
N LEU A 33 11.20 13.57 9.75
CA LEU A 33 9.88 13.59 9.12
C LEU A 33 8.84 12.87 10.00
N PRO A 34 7.57 13.35 9.99
CA PRO A 34 6.49 12.73 10.74
C PRO A 34 5.95 11.48 10.02
N TYR A 35 6.78 10.42 9.91
CA TYR A 35 6.47 9.20 9.15
C TYR A 35 5.15 8.52 9.56
N GLY A 36 4.77 8.62 10.84
CA GLY A 36 3.47 8.12 11.31
C GLY A 36 2.29 8.87 10.68
N LEU A 37 2.37 10.21 10.60
CA LEU A 37 1.32 11.03 10.00
C LEU A 37 1.23 10.77 8.48
N ILE A 38 2.39 10.65 7.81
CA ILE A 38 2.45 10.29 6.38
C ILE A 38 1.72 8.97 6.14
N GLY A 39 1.99 7.94 6.93
CA GLY A 39 1.32 6.65 6.81
C GLY A 39 -0.20 6.73 7.07
N ILE A 40 -0.65 7.53 8.04
CA ILE A 40 -2.09 7.71 8.32
C ILE A 40 -2.77 8.38 7.12
N ILE A 41 -2.21 9.48 6.61
CA ILE A 41 -2.74 10.18 5.43
C ILE A 41 -2.79 9.22 4.25
N TYR A 42 -1.75 8.41 4.05
CA TYR A 42 -1.70 7.43 2.98
C TYR A 42 -2.81 6.37 3.09
N LEU A 43 -3.09 5.84 4.29
CA LEU A 43 -4.22 4.93 4.52
C LEU A 43 -5.58 5.62 4.29
N LEU A 44 -5.74 6.88 4.69
CA LEU A 44 -6.97 7.64 4.43
C LEU A 44 -7.20 7.87 2.94
N VAL A 45 -6.15 8.15 2.16
CA VAL A 45 -6.22 8.22 0.70
C VAL A 45 -6.67 6.88 0.14
N TRP A 46 -6.10 5.77 0.61
CA TRP A 46 -6.44 4.44 0.11
C TRP A 46 -7.87 4.01 0.48
N PHE A 47 -8.33 4.38 1.67
CA PHE A 47 -9.73 4.29 2.07
C PHE A 47 -10.64 5.11 1.13
N GLY A 48 -10.27 6.36 0.85
CA GLY A 48 -10.98 7.23 -0.08
C GLY A 48 -11.08 6.63 -1.49
N LEU A 49 -9.98 6.04 -1.98
CA LEU A 49 -9.97 5.34 -3.28
C LEU A 49 -10.91 4.14 -3.28
N GLY A 50 -10.94 3.33 -2.22
CA GLY A 50 -11.91 2.24 -2.07
C GLY A 50 -13.35 2.75 -2.14
N TYR A 51 -13.64 3.83 -1.42
CA TYR A 51 -14.95 4.46 -1.39
C TYR A 51 -15.37 5.02 -2.76
N LEU A 52 -14.50 5.78 -3.43
CA LEU A 52 -14.77 6.45 -4.71
C LEU A 52 -14.88 5.46 -5.88
N THR A 53 -14.10 4.38 -5.85
CA THR A 53 -14.07 3.38 -6.92
C THR A 53 -15.08 2.24 -6.71
N TYR A 54 -16.01 2.37 -5.75
CA TYR A 54 -17.00 1.33 -5.42
C TYR A 54 -17.71 0.78 -6.67
N TYR A 55 -18.19 1.66 -7.55
CA TYR A 55 -18.93 1.31 -8.78
C TYR A 55 -18.05 0.95 -9.99
N PHE A 56 -16.74 0.79 -9.80
CA PHE A 56 -15.84 0.37 -10.89
C PHE A 56 -15.91 -1.14 -11.13
N THR A 57 -16.35 -1.91 -10.13
CA THR A 57 -16.62 -3.35 -10.18
C THR A 57 -17.90 -3.64 -9.39
N ASN A 58 -18.60 -4.70 -9.76
CA ASN A 58 -19.79 -5.16 -9.02
C ASN A 58 -19.42 -6.05 -7.82
N SER A 59 -18.15 -6.46 -7.72
CA SER A 59 -17.65 -7.35 -6.67
C SER A 59 -16.52 -6.69 -5.89
N ASP A 60 -16.62 -6.73 -4.56
CA ASP A 60 -15.57 -6.26 -3.66
C ASP A 60 -14.32 -7.12 -3.80
N LYS A 61 -14.48 -8.44 -3.93
CA LYS A 61 -13.37 -9.38 -4.16
C LYS A 61 -12.63 -9.04 -5.45
N GLU A 62 -13.36 -8.76 -6.53
CA GLU A 62 -12.76 -8.39 -7.80
C GLU A 62 -11.98 -7.07 -7.69
N ALA A 63 -12.55 -6.03 -7.07
CA ALA A 63 -11.83 -4.77 -6.86
C ALA A 63 -10.55 -4.96 -6.05
N MET A 64 -10.62 -5.74 -4.97
CA MET A 64 -9.49 -6.04 -4.11
C MET A 64 -8.35 -6.69 -4.87
N ILE A 65 -8.65 -7.68 -5.72
CA ILE A 65 -7.64 -8.38 -6.53
C ILE A 65 -7.00 -7.41 -7.53
N ILE A 66 -7.82 -6.64 -8.26
CA ILE A 66 -7.33 -5.77 -9.33
C ILE A 66 -6.44 -4.66 -8.76
N VAL A 67 -6.89 -3.93 -7.73
CA VAL A 67 -6.16 -2.76 -7.21
C VAL A 67 -4.89 -3.15 -6.44
N HIS A 68 -4.85 -4.35 -5.84
CA HIS A 68 -3.68 -4.80 -5.08
C HIS A 68 -2.78 -5.76 -5.88
N PHE A 69 -3.06 -6.00 -7.16
CA PHE A 69 -2.30 -6.93 -7.99
C PHE A 69 -0.78 -6.63 -7.96
N PHE A 70 -0.41 -5.37 -8.20
CA PHE A 70 1.01 -4.98 -8.17
C PHE A 70 1.59 -5.00 -6.76
N GLY A 71 0.81 -4.62 -5.74
CA GLY A 71 1.24 -4.74 -4.35
C GLY A 71 1.47 -6.20 -3.93
N PHE A 72 0.70 -7.13 -4.48
CA PHE A 72 0.89 -8.56 -4.26
C PHE A 72 2.17 -9.08 -4.94
N ILE A 73 2.44 -8.66 -6.18
CA ILE A 73 3.71 -8.99 -6.84
C ILE A 73 4.88 -8.43 -6.05
N ASP A 74 4.80 -7.17 -5.64
CA ASP A 74 5.83 -6.48 -4.88
C ASP A 74 6.15 -7.19 -3.57
N ILE A 75 5.12 -7.53 -2.78
CA ILE A 75 5.33 -8.24 -1.52
C ILE A 75 5.96 -9.63 -1.75
N VAL A 76 5.58 -10.37 -2.79
CA VAL A 76 6.21 -11.65 -3.11
C VAL A 76 7.70 -11.45 -3.42
N LEU A 77 8.05 -10.45 -4.23
CA LEU A 77 9.44 -10.17 -4.61
C LEU A 77 10.28 -9.70 -3.43
N ILE A 78 9.77 -8.81 -2.57
CA ILE A 78 10.54 -8.34 -1.41
C ILE A 78 10.69 -9.43 -0.35
N LEU A 79 9.67 -10.26 -0.14
CA LEU A 79 9.77 -11.41 0.75
C LEU A 79 10.77 -12.43 0.23
N PHE A 80 10.82 -12.68 -1.10
CA PHE A 80 11.84 -13.53 -1.68
C PHE A 80 13.25 -13.01 -1.41
N GLN A 81 13.48 -11.71 -1.62
CA GLN A 81 14.78 -11.07 -1.34
C GLN A 81 15.16 -11.15 0.14
N VAL A 82 14.25 -10.81 1.05
CA VAL A 82 14.54 -10.75 2.51
C VAL A 82 14.61 -12.14 3.14
N VAL A 83 13.72 -13.06 2.75
CA VAL A 83 13.60 -14.38 3.40
C VAL A 83 14.50 -15.42 2.75
N VAL A 84 14.54 -15.50 1.41
CA VAL A 84 15.28 -16.53 0.69
C VAL A 84 16.71 -16.07 0.45
N MET A 85 16.89 -14.90 -0.17
CA MET A 85 18.22 -14.43 -0.59
C MET A 85 19.03 -13.78 0.52
N LYS A 86 18.38 -13.28 1.58
CA LYS A 86 19.00 -12.52 2.68
C LYS A 86 19.70 -11.22 2.25
N HIS A 87 19.47 -10.77 1.01
CA HIS A 87 19.93 -9.48 0.51
C HIS A 87 18.98 -8.98 -0.58
N TYR A 88 18.97 -7.66 -0.80
CA TYR A 88 18.23 -7.04 -1.90
C TYR A 88 18.96 -7.22 -3.23
N TRP A 89 18.21 -7.33 -4.32
CA TRP A 89 18.80 -7.23 -5.66
C TRP A 89 19.28 -5.80 -5.92
N SER A 90 20.44 -5.69 -6.56
CA SER A 90 21.03 -4.39 -6.93
C SER A 90 20.47 -3.81 -8.23
N ASN A 91 19.61 -4.55 -8.93
CA ASN A 91 18.96 -4.08 -10.15
C ASN A 91 17.71 -3.24 -9.84
N ILE A 92 17.16 -2.59 -10.88
CA ILE A 92 16.01 -1.70 -10.72
C ILE A 92 14.78 -2.38 -10.14
N ILE A 93 14.57 -3.67 -10.45
CA ILE A 93 13.44 -4.45 -9.92
C ILE A 93 13.60 -4.60 -8.42
N GLY A 94 14.77 -5.04 -7.95
CA GLY A 94 15.10 -5.15 -6.52
C GLY A 94 14.89 -3.87 -5.75
N ILE A 95 15.48 -2.79 -6.25
CA ILE A 95 15.40 -1.46 -5.63
C ILE A 95 13.93 -1.00 -5.57
N SER A 96 13.17 -1.19 -6.65
CA SER A 96 11.78 -0.73 -6.74
C SER A 96 10.88 -1.35 -5.65
N THR A 97 11.14 -2.60 -5.27
CA THR A 97 10.34 -3.27 -4.22
C THR A 97 10.44 -2.62 -2.85
N GLN A 98 11.51 -1.89 -2.59
CA GLN A 98 11.71 -1.21 -1.31
C GLN A 98 10.85 0.07 -1.21
N PHE A 99 10.33 0.57 -2.32
CA PHE A 99 9.57 1.82 -2.36
C PHE A 99 8.08 1.62 -2.17
N PHE A 100 7.50 0.51 -2.66
CA PHE A 100 6.05 0.33 -2.75
C PHE A 100 5.32 0.55 -1.41
N PHE A 101 5.89 0.02 -0.33
CA PHE A 101 5.31 0.12 1.02
C PHE A 101 5.97 1.20 1.89
N LEU A 102 6.89 2.00 1.34
CA LEU A 102 7.68 2.98 2.09
C LEU A 102 6.82 3.91 2.97
N PRO A 103 5.68 4.46 2.51
CA PRO A 103 4.83 5.32 3.35
C PRO A 103 4.25 4.62 4.59
N LEU A 104 4.14 3.29 4.56
CA LEU A 104 3.52 2.50 5.62
C LEU A 104 4.52 1.83 6.57
N LEU A 105 5.81 1.79 6.24
CA LEU A 105 6.80 1.04 7.03
C LEU A 105 6.88 1.51 8.49
N ASN A 106 6.68 2.79 8.78
CA ASN A 106 6.70 3.29 10.17
C ASN A 106 5.53 2.75 10.99
N ILE A 107 4.31 2.78 10.45
CA ILE A 107 3.11 2.28 11.14
C ILE A 107 3.19 0.76 11.26
N ALA A 108 3.52 0.08 10.15
CA ALA A 108 3.65 -1.36 10.14
C ALA A 108 4.74 -1.84 11.12
N GLY A 109 5.90 -1.16 11.17
CA GLY A 109 6.98 -1.46 12.10
C GLY A 109 6.57 -1.32 13.57
N LYS A 110 5.81 -0.27 13.89
CA LYS A 110 5.24 -0.09 15.24
C LYS A 110 4.23 -1.18 15.60
N LEU A 111 3.47 -1.69 14.63
CA LEU A 111 2.52 -2.78 14.84
C LEU A 111 3.21 -4.15 14.91
N THR A 112 4.39 -4.31 14.32
CA THR A 112 5.15 -5.57 14.34
C THR A 112 6.29 -5.54 15.35
N PHE A 113 6.23 -4.69 16.38
CA PHE A 113 7.26 -4.57 17.41
C PHE A 113 7.55 -5.90 18.14
N PHE A 114 6.60 -6.82 18.15
CA PHE A 114 6.72 -8.17 18.69
C PHE A 114 7.39 -9.17 17.75
N GLY A 115 7.61 -8.81 16.48
CA GLY A 115 8.22 -9.67 15.48
C GLY A 115 9.73 -9.54 15.46
N HIS A 116 10.46 -10.64 15.70
CA HIS A 116 11.92 -10.66 15.61
C HIS A 116 12.47 -10.52 14.17
N ARG A 117 11.62 -10.45 13.15
CA ARG A 117 12.02 -10.48 11.75
C ARG A 117 11.37 -9.38 10.94
N PHE A 118 12.19 -8.62 10.21
CA PHE A 118 11.81 -7.43 9.48
C PHE A 118 10.77 -7.67 8.37
N TYR A 119 10.68 -8.89 7.83
CA TYR A 119 9.69 -9.21 6.78
C TYR A 119 8.24 -9.04 7.24
N TRP A 120 7.95 -9.13 8.55
CA TRP A 120 6.61 -8.90 9.08
C TRP A 120 6.13 -7.48 8.81
N VAL A 121 7.04 -6.51 8.76
CA VAL A 121 6.73 -5.11 8.45
C VAL A 121 6.07 -5.00 7.07
N TYR A 122 6.61 -5.68 6.06
CA TYR A 122 6.03 -5.67 4.71
C TYR A 122 4.66 -6.36 4.65
N ILE A 123 4.50 -7.48 5.36
CA ILE A 123 3.21 -8.20 5.45
C ILE A 123 2.14 -7.31 6.07
N VAL A 124 2.45 -6.65 7.19
CA VAL A 124 1.51 -5.74 7.85
C VAL A 124 1.24 -4.50 7.00
N ALA A 125 2.24 -3.93 6.33
CA ALA A 125 2.02 -2.80 5.43
C ALA A 125 1.05 -3.14 4.29
N PHE A 126 1.21 -4.30 3.65
CA PHE A 126 0.28 -4.77 2.62
C PHE A 126 -1.11 -5.05 3.18
N ALA A 127 -1.22 -5.65 4.37
CA ALA A 127 -2.49 -5.90 5.03
C ALA A 127 -3.23 -4.61 5.38
N LEU A 128 -2.53 -3.59 5.91
CA LEU A 128 -3.09 -2.26 6.20
C LEU A 128 -3.64 -1.60 4.94
N LEU A 129 -2.88 -1.67 3.83
CA LEU A 129 -3.29 -1.15 2.54
C LEU A 129 -4.60 -1.82 2.07
N CYS A 130 -4.63 -3.15 2.10
CA CYS A 130 -5.82 -3.93 1.75
C CYS A 130 -7.03 -3.57 2.64
N ALA A 131 -6.81 -3.49 3.96
CA ALA A 131 -7.85 -3.19 4.92
C ALA A 131 -8.44 -1.79 4.69
N ALA A 132 -7.59 -0.78 4.49
CA ALA A 132 -8.04 0.59 4.23
C ALA A 132 -8.95 0.68 3.01
N PHE A 133 -8.53 0.09 1.88
CA PHE A 133 -9.33 0.08 0.65
C PHE A 133 -10.67 -0.64 0.85
N TYR A 134 -10.65 -1.82 1.48
CA TYR A 134 -11.85 -2.60 1.72
C TYR A 134 -12.84 -1.86 2.63
N LEU A 135 -12.36 -1.23 3.71
CA LEU A 135 -13.18 -0.41 4.60
C LEU A 135 -13.83 0.76 3.85
N GLY A 136 -13.12 1.39 2.92
CA GLY A 136 -13.68 2.43 2.04
C GLY A 136 -14.85 1.92 1.21
N ARG A 137 -14.69 0.75 0.59
CA ARG A 137 -15.78 0.10 -0.17
C ARG A 137 -16.97 -0.26 0.71
N LEU A 138 -16.72 -0.82 1.90
CA LEU A 138 -17.78 -1.14 2.86
C LEU A 138 -18.56 0.09 3.28
N ALA A 139 -17.89 1.22 3.54
CA ALA A 139 -18.55 2.47 3.87
C ALA A 139 -19.46 2.94 2.75
N ARG A 140 -19.01 2.86 1.48
CA ARG A 140 -19.85 3.23 0.33
C ARG A 140 -21.04 2.30 0.16
N LYS A 141 -20.83 0.98 0.30
CA LYS A 141 -21.90 -0.03 0.23
C LYS A 141 -23.01 0.22 1.25
N LYS A 142 -22.64 0.51 2.51
CA LYS A 142 -23.61 0.83 3.58
C LYS A 142 -24.45 2.06 3.23
N GLN A 143 -23.81 3.13 2.73
CA GLN A 143 -24.51 4.34 2.33
C GLN A 143 -25.47 4.12 1.15
N THR A 144 -25.08 3.33 0.15
CA THR A 144 -25.95 3.00 -0.97
C THR A 144 -27.20 2.26 -0.50
N ASN A 145 -27.03 1.30 0.42
CA ASN A 145 -28.15 0.54 0.96
C ASN A 145 -29.10 1.42 1.79
N SER A 146 -28.60 2.41 2.54
CA SER A 146 -29.44 3.30 3.36
C SER A 146 -30.29 4.29 2.57
N ILE A 147 -29.99 4.51 1.27
CA ILE A 147 -30.76 5.41 0.39
C ILE A 147 -31.91 4.65 -0.30
N GLN A 148 -31.88 3.31 -0.29
CA GLN A 148 -32.90 2.47 -0.93
C GLN A 148 -34.05 2.06 0.00
N PHE A 149 -34.05 2.53 1.25
CA PHE A 149 -35.14 2.40 2.22
C PHE A 149 -35.69 3.80 2.53
#